data_AF-A0A1I5ABH1-F1
#
_entry.id   AF-A0A1I5ABH1-F1
#
_cell.length_a   1.000
_cell.length_b   1.000
_cell.length_c   1.000
_cell.angle_alpha   90.00
_cell.angle_beta   90.00
_cell.angle_gamma   90.00
#
_symmetry.space_group_name_H-M   'P 1'
#
loop_
_entity.id
_entity.type
_entity.pdbx_description
1 polymer ?
#
loop_
_entity_poly.entity_id
_entity_poly.type
_entity_poly.pdbx_seq_one_letter_code
_entity_poly.pdbx_strand_id
1 'polypeptide(L)'
;MGAAAWSLTVWARAYCDAGYDAGGRFELNFLLPLTVAAEALVGLLTHALARRLARHAPKALRATLPLLLVLLTTAALAWYLFATRGTLADYPADSGLCPPTNIPPQWPTWLPA
;
A
#
# COMPACT_ATOMS: atom_id res chain seq x y z
N MET A 1 9.56 0.22 1.23
CA MET A 1 8.39 -0.56 0.77
C MET A 1 7.32 0.36 0.18
N GLY A 2 7.06 1.54 0.74
CA GLY A 2 6.08 2.50 0.21
C GLY A 2 6.19 2.88 -1.24
N ALA A 3 7.39 3.13 -1.78
CA ALA A 3 7.52 3.45 -3.20
C ALA A 3 7.07 2.29 -4.11
N ALA A 4 7.31 1.04 -3.71
CA ALA A 4 6.91 -0.16 -4.44
C ALA A 4 5.40 -0.46 -4.32
N ALA A 5 4.85 -0.33 -3.11
CA ALA A 5 3.41 -0.44 -2.87
C ALA A 5 2.61 0.65 -3.60
N TRP A 6 3.15 1.87 -3.60
CA TRP A 6 2.57 3.00 -4.31
C TRP A 6 2.62 2.80 -5.82
N SER A 7 3.73 2.30 -6.37
CA SER A 7 3.81 2.01 -7.81
C SER A 7 2.85 0.91 -8.25
N LEU A 8 2.61 -0.11 -7.43
CA LEU A 8 1.55 -1.11 -7.67
C LEU A 8 0.15 -0.48 -7.66
N THR A 9 -0.12 0.40 -6.70
CA THR A 9 -1.41 1.11 -6.56
C THR A 9 -1.66 2.04 -7.75
N VAL A 10 -0.64 2.81 -8.16
CA VAL A 10 -0.71 3.71 -9.32
C VAL A 10 -0.84 2.93 -10.62
N TRP A 11 -0.14 1.81 -10.76
CA TRP A 11 -0.24 0.97 -11.95
C TRP A 11 -1.66 0.43 -12.16
N ALA A 12 -2.30 -0.04 -11.09
CA ALA A 12 -3.69 -0.52 -11.15
C ALA A 12 -4.66 0.58 -11.61
N ARG A 13 -4.53 1.81 -11.06
CA ARG A 13 -5.29 2.96 -11.53
C ARG A 13 -4.96 3.33 -12.97
N ALA A 14 -3.69 3.45 -13.32
CA ALA A 14 -3.27 3.85 -14.66
C ALA A 14 -3.80 2.92 -15.76
N TYR A 15 -4.05 1.65 -15.43
CA TYR A 15 -4.53 0.66 -16.37
C TYR A 15 -6.06 0.63 -16.49
N CYS A 16 -6.80 0.77 -15.39
CA CYS A 16 -8.26 0.61 -15.40
C CYS A 16 -9.07 1.91 -15.21
N ASP A 17 -8.50 2.92 -14.57
CA ASP A 17 -9.20 4.13 -14.14
C ASP A 17 -9.40 5.12 -15.31
N ALA A 18 -10.66 5.39 -15.67
CA ALA A 18 -11.02 6.42 -16.65
C ALA A 18 -10.67 7.85 -16.19
N GLY A 19 -10.58 8.06 -14.87
CA GLY A 19 -10.14 9.27 -14.19
C GLY A 19 -8.63 9.31 -13.91
N TYR A 20 -7.82 8.46 -14.57
CA TYR A 20 -6.36 8.64 -14.64
C TYR A 20 -5.95 9.67 -15.71
N ASP A 21 -6.74 10.73 -15.84
CA ASP A 21 -6.42 11.91 -16.62
C ASP A 21 -5.41 12.81 -15.88
N ALA A 22 -5.06 13.96 -16.45
CA ALA A 22 -4.03 14.83 -15.87
C ALA A 22 -4.35 15.25 -14.43
N GLY A 23 -5.64 15.40 -14.09
CA GLY A 23 -6.13 15.71 -12.74
C GLY A 23 -5.89 14.56 -11.75
N GLY A 24 -6.34 13.35 -12.07
CA GLY A 24 -6.14 12.17 -11.19
C GLY A 24 -4.66 11.84 -10.99
N ARG A 25 -3.83 12.02 -12.03
CA ARG A 25 -2.37 11.90 -11.92
C ARG A 25 -1.77 12.93 -10.97
N PHE A 26 -2.24 14.17 -11.00
CA PHE A 26 -1.75 15.22 -10.10
C PHE A 26 -2.11 14.92 -8.64
N GLU A 27 -3.34 14.48 -8.38
CA GLU A 27 -3.78 14.08 -7.03
C GLU A 27 -2.91 12.94 -6.46
N LEU A 28 -2.64 11.91 -7.26
CA LEU A 28 -1.77 10.79 -6.86
C LEU A 28 -0.34 11.26 -6.57
N ASN A 29 0.23 12.15 -7.39
CA ASN A 29 1.57 12.69 -7.13
C ASN A 29 1.63 13.53 -5.85
N PHE A 30 0.55 14.23 -5.50
CA PHE A 30 0.45 14.98 -4.25
C PHE A 30 0.29 14.06 -3.04
N LEU A 31 -0.46 12.96 -3.17
CA LEU A 31 -0.65 11.99 -2.11
C LEU A 31 0.61 11.16 -1.84
N LEU A 32 1.39 10.80 -2.87
CA LEU A 32 2.63 10.01 -2.75
C LEU A 32 3.56 10.42 -1.59
N PRO A 33 4.02 11.69 -1.47
CA PRO A 33 4.90 12.09 -0.37
C PRO A 33 4.23 11.95 0.99
N LEU A 34 2.92 12.18 1.06
CA LEU A 34 2.14 12.05 2.29
C LEU A 34 2.02 10.57 2.71
N THR A 35 1.80 9.67 1.74
CA THR A 35 1.78 8.22 1.96
C THR A 35 3.15 7.71 2.42
N VAL A 36 4.23 8.14 1.76
CA VAL A 36 5.60 7.74 2.13
C VAL A 36 5.97 8.25 3.53
N ALA A 37 5.59 9.50 3.87
CA ALA A 37 5.82 10.06 5.19
C ALA A 37 5.01 9.33 6.27
N ALA A 38 3.74 9.00 6.00
CA ALA A 38 2.90 8.24 6.91
C ALA A 38 3.46 6.83 7.17
N GLU A 39 3.89 6.12 6.12
CA GLU A 39 4.54 4.81 6.28
C GLU A 39 5.83 4.88 7.09
N ALA A 40 6.66 5.90 6.84
CA ALA A 40 7.89 6.12 7.60
C ALA A 40 7.58 6.35 9.09
N LEU A 41 6.58 7.18 9.39
CA LEU A 41 6.12 7.45 10.75
C LEU A 41 5.61 6.17 11.43
N VAL A 42 4.76 5.40 10.76
CA VAL A 42 4.23 4.12 11.28
C VAL A 42 5.37 3.14 11.52
N GLY A 43 6.33 3.01 10.59
CA GLY A 43 7.50 2.15 10.77
C GLY A 43 8.34 2.55 11.99
N LEU A 44 8.57 3.86 12.19
CA LEU A 44 9.31 4.38 13.36
C LEU A 44 8.56 4.12 14.67
N LEU A 45 7.24 4.37 14.70
CA LEU A 45 6.41 4.13 15.88
C LEU A 45 6.35 2.64 16.23
N THR A 46 6.13 1.78 15.23
CA THR A 46 6.15 0.33 15.40
C THR A 46 7.51 -0.13 15.91
N HIS A 47 8.61 0.38 15.36
CA HIS A 47 9.95 0.04 15.82
C HIS A 47 10.18 0.47 17.28
N ALA A 48 9.80 1.70 17.64
CA ALA A 48 9.94 2.21 19.00
C ALA A 48 9.11 1.39 20.00
N LEU A 49 7.88 1.01 19.64
CA LEU A 49 7.00 0.19 20.46
C LEU A 49 7.54 -1.23 20.61
N ALA A 50 7.96 -1.85 19.50
CA ALA A 50 8.56 -3.18 19.49
C ALA A 50 9.84 -3.23 20.33
N ARG A 51 10.68 -2.19 20.25
CA ARG A 51 11.88 -2.05 21.09
C ARG A 51 11.52 -1.94 22.57
N ARG A 52 10.44 -1.25 22.93
CA ARG A 52 9.94 -1.19 24.32
C ARG A 52 9.44 -2.55 24.81
N LEU A 53 8.62 -3.23 24.00
CA LEU A 53 8.08 -4.57 24.31
C LEU A 53 9.20 -5.62 24.44
N ALA A 54 10.19 -5.57 23.57
CA ALA A 54 11.29 -6.52 23.55
C ALA A 54 12.30 -6.35 24.71
N ARG A 55 12.19 -5.29 25.53
CA ARG A 55 13.10 -5.07 26.68
C ARG A 55 13.08 -6.21 27.69
N HIS A 56 11.93 -6.84 27.88
CA HIS A 56 11.77 -7.99 28.78
C HIS A 56 11.86 -9.35 28.07
N ALA A 57 12.06 -9.36 26.74
CA ALA A 57 12.14 -10.58 25.95
C ALA A 57 13.57 -11.17 25.92
N PRO A 58 13.73 -12.47 25.61
CA PRO A 58 15.01 -13.12 25.37
C PRO A 58 15.83 -12.44 24.26
N LYS A 59 17.18 -12.52 24.32
CA LYS A 59 18.11 -11.87 23.36
C LYS A 59 17.77 -12.12 21.89
N ALA A 60 17.38 -13.35 21.53
CA ALA A 60 17.00 -13.73 20.17
C ALA A 60 15.77 -12.95 19.67
N LEU A 61 14.68 -12.93 20.47
CA LEU A 61 13.49 -12.14 20.17
C LEU A 61 13.78 -10.64 20.15
N ARG A 62 14.71 -10.17 20.99
CA ARG A 62 15.05 -8.75 21.07
C ARG A 62 15.68 -8.21 19.79
N ALA A 63 16.34 -9.08 19.01
CA ALA A 63 16.92 -8.72 17.72
C ALA A 63 15.90 -8.83 16.57
N THR A 64 15.05 -9.86 16.56
CA THR A 64 14.18 -10.17 15.41
C THR A 64 12.79 -9.53 15.50
N LEU A 65 12.22 -9.38 16.70
CA LEU A 65 10.85 -8.88 16.88
C LEU A 65 10.62 -7.47 16.29
N PRO A 66 11.52 -6.48 16.48
CA PRO A 66 11.33 -5.15 15.91
C PRO A 66 11.34 -5.16 14.39
N LEU A 67 12.21 -5.97 13.78
CA LEU A 67 12.28 -6.10 12.32
C LEU A 67 11.01 -6.74 11.77
N LEU A 68 10.57 -7.85 12.37
CA LEU A 68 9.34 -8.54 11.96
C LEU A 68 8.12 -7.64 12.07
N LEU A 69 7.96 -6.90 13.17
CA LEU A 69 6.81 -6.00 13.34
C LEU A 69 6.82 -4.86 12.33
N VAL A 70 7.98 -4.27 12.03
CA VAL A 70 8.08 -3.24 10.98
C VAL A 70 7.72 -3.83 9.61
N LEU A 71 8.23 -5.02 9.25
CA LEU A 71 7.90 -5.67 7.99
C LEU A 71 6.40 -5.97 7.88
N LEU A 72 5.80 -6.53 8.93
CA LEU A 72 4.37 -6.86 8.95
C LEU A 72 3.50 -5.61 8.86
N THR A 73 3.81 -4.56 9.63
CA THR A 73 2.99 -3.33 9.64
C THR A 73 3.13 -2.56 8.33
N THR A 74 4.33 -2.47 7.75
CA THR A 74 4.53 -1.84 6.44
C THR A 74 3.87 -2.64 5.31
N ALA A 75 3.92 -3.97 5.33
CA ALA A 75 3.22 -4.82 4.37
C ALA A 75 1.69 -4.69 4.49
N ALA A 76 1.15 -4.67 5.71
CA ALA A 76 -0.27 -4.48 5.95
C ALA A 76 -0.76 -3.10 5.50
N LEU A 77 0.04 -2.05 5.72
CA LEU A 77 -0.29 -0.69 5.28
C LEU A 77 -0.24 -0.56 3.76
N ALA A 78 0.78 -1.14 3.11
CA ALA A 78 0.87 -1.25 1.66
C ALA A 78 -0.36 -1.95 1.07
N TRP A 79 -0.78 -3.06 1.69
CA TRP A 79 -1.99 -3.79 1.30
C TRP A 79 -3.26 -2.96 1.46
N TYR A 80 -3.40 -2.26 2.59
CA TYR A 80 -4.55 -1.39 2.85
C TYR A 80 -4.65 -0.26 1.82
N LEU A 81 -3.53 0.39 1.50
CA LEU A 81 -3.48 1.44 0.48
C LEU A 81 -3.85 0.89 -0.90
N PHE A 82 -3.31 -0.27 -1.25
CA PHE A 82 -3.64 -0.94 -2.49
C PHE A 82 -5.14 -1.30 -2.59
N ALA A 83 -5.73 -1.85 -1.53
CA ALA A 83 -7.16 -2.19 -1.50
C ALA A 83 -8.08 -0.96 -1.52
N THR A 84 -7.68 0.14 -0.87
CA THR A 84 -8.53 1.35 -0.77
C THR A 84 -8.32 2.33 -1.93
N ARG A 85 -7.18 2.28 -2.61
CA ARG A 85 -6.81 3.25 -3.66
C ARG A 85 -6.49 2.61 -5.01
N GLY A 86 -6.27 1.30 -5.13
CA GLY A 86 -5.89 0.64 -6.38
C GLY A 86 -7.00 0.66 -7.42
N THR A 87 -8.15 0.05 -7.12
CA THR A 87 -9.34 -0.01 -7.99
C THR A 87 -10.54 -0.39 -7.12
N LEU A 88 -11.44 0.56 -6.82
CA LEU A 88 -12.66 0.25 -6.06
C LEU A 88 -13.70 -0.35 -7.02
N ALA A 89 -14.41 -1.39 -6.57
CA ALA A 89 -15.48 -2.05 -7.33
C ALA A 89 -16.58 -1.11 -7.86
N ASP A 90 -16.71 0.09 -7.27
CA ASP A 90 -17.72 1.09 -7.61
C ASP A 90 -17.14 2.34 -8.33
N TYR A 91 -15.85 2.33 -8.70
CA TYR A 91 -15.22 3.45 -9.41
C TYR A 91 -15.47 3.33 -10.93
N PRO A 92 -15.84 4.41 -11.65
CA PRO A 92 -16.19 4.31 -13.08
C PRO A 92 -15.01 3.81 -13.91
N ALA A 93 -15.14 2.56 -14.37
CA ALA A 93 -14.10 1.73 -15.01
C ALA A 93 -13.97 1.92 -16.53
N ASP A 94 -14.48 3.02 -17.08
CA ASP A 94 -14.65 3.16 -18.53
C ASP A 94 -13.42 3.78 -19.23
N SER A 95 -12.24 3.22 -18.97
CA SER A 95 -11.07 3.42 -19.84
C SER A 95 -11.14 2.58 -21.12
N GLY A 96 -12.03 1.58 -21.17
CA GLY A 96 -12.13 0.59 -22.25
C GLY A 96 -11.03 -0.49 -22.25
N LEU A 97 -10.09 -0.42 -21.29
CA LEU A 97 -8.96 -1.36 -21.17
C LEU A 97 -9.21 -2.48 -20.15
N CYS A 98 -10.09 -2.25 -19.17
CA CYS A 98 -10.44 -3.23 -18.15
C CYS A 98 -11.85 -3.81 -18.35
N PRO A 99 -12.05 -5.08 -17.96
CA PRO A 99 -13.39 -5.68 -17.92
C PRO A 99 -14.30 -4.91 -16.94
N PRO A 100 -15.64 -5.11 -16.99
CA PRO A 100 -16.61 -4.41 -16.14
C PRO A 100 -16.36 -4.54 -14.63
N THR A 101 -15.55 -5.52 -14.22
CA THR A 101 -15.11 -5.71 -12.83
C THR A 101 -14.06 -4.69 -12.37
N ASN A 102 -13.53 -3.85 -13.26
CA ASN A 102 -12.49 -2.85 -12.98
C ASN A 102 -11.16 -3.43 -12.44
N ILE A 103 -10.89 -4.71 -12.73
CA ILE A 103 -9.69 -5.42 -12.28
C ILE A 103 -8.79 -5.65 -13.50
N PRO A 104 -7.49 -5.27 -13.45
CA PRO A 104 -6.59 -5.51 -14.57
C PRO A 104 -6.33 -7.02 -14.76
N PRO A 105 -6.12 -7.49 -15.99
CA PRO A 105 -6.00 -8.92 -16.28
C PRO A 105 -4.77 -9.58 -15.65
N GLN A 106 -3.74 -8.81 -15.28
CA GLN A 106 -2.58 -9.33 -14.56
C GLN A 106 -2.78 -9.33 -13.03
N TRP A 107 -3.98 -8.99 -12.54
CA TRP A 107 -4.29 -9.00 -11.11
C TRP A 107 -4.20 -10.43 -10.56
N PRO A 108 -3.44 -10.67 -9.48
CA PRO A 108 -3.36 -12.00 -8.92
C PRO A 108 -4.69 -12.43 -8.29
N THR A 109 -5.12 -13.66 -8.58
CA THR A 109 -6.42 -14.21 -8.16
C THR A 109 -6.61 -14.37 -6.65
N TRP A 110 -5.54 -14.26 -5.88
CA TRP A 110 -5.54 -14.36 -4.42
C TRP A 110 -5.67 -12.99 -3.71
N LEU A 111 -5.59 -11.88 -4.45
CA LEU A 111 -5.88 -10.56 -3.92
C LEU A 111 -7.39 -10.27 -4.04
N PRO A 112 -8.03 -9.74 -2.98
CA PRO A 112 -9.42 -9.31 -3.05
C PRO A 112 -9.54 -8.15 -4.05
N ALA A 113 -10.67 -8.16 -4.77
CA ALA A 113 -11.11 -7.07 -5.61
C ALA A 113 -11.81 -5.99 -4.77
#